data_AF-A0A699Z2L9-F1
#
_entry.id   AF-A0A699Z2L9-F1
#
_cell.length_a   1.000
_cell.length_b   1.000
_cell.length_c   1.000
_cell.angle_alpha   90.00
_cell.angle_beta   90.00
_cell.angle_gamma   90.00
#
_symmetry.space_group_name_H-M   'P 1'
#
loop_
_entity.id
_entity.type
_entity.pdbx_description
1 polymer ?
#
loop_
_entity_poly.entity_id
_entity_poly.type
_entity_poly.pdbx_seq_one_letter_code
_entity_poly.pdbx_strand_id
1 'polypeptide(L)'
;MGPTAVTKKAPKRKAAPLEEGSHKKPIPEPEQPAGSSADHGGQQPLVNPKRLQFLKAGTYASGPVVYWMSRDQRVDDNWALLYALEQAAKSGAPVAVAFNL
;
A
#
# COMPACT_ATOMS: atom_id res chain seq x y z
N MET A 1 -13.45 25.25 -55.13
CA MET A 1 -14.30 24.05 -55.07
C MET A 1 -13.44 22.88 -55.55
N GLY A 2 -13.19 21.90 -54.69
CA GLY A 2 -12.11 20.90 -54.79
C GLY A 2 -11.01 21.20 -53.76
N PRO A 3 -10.56 20.20 -52.96
CA PRO A 3 -9.86 19.05 -53.52
C PRO A 3 -10.33 17.66 -53.08
N THR A 4 -10.16 16.74 -54.03
CA THR A 4 -10.19 15.27 -53.94
C THR A 4 -9.01 14.73 -53.11
N ALA A 5 -9.26 13.79 -52.20
CA ALA A 5 -8.24 12.91 -51.61
C ALA A 5 -8.84 11.49 -51.54
N VAL A 6 -8.57 10.66 -52.54
CA VAL A 6 -7.52 9.61 -52.58
C VAL A 6 -7.67 8.57 -51.47
N THR A 7 -8.32 7.50 -51.88
CA THR A 7 -8.42 6.16 -51.29
C THR A 7 -7.04 5.55 -51.05
N LYS A 8 -6.78 5.01 -49.85
CA LYS A 8 -5.78 3.95 -49.66
C LYS A 8 -6.33 2.80 -48.82
N LYS A 9 -6.28 1.64 -49.47
CA LYS A 9 -6.73 0.30 -49.11
C LYS A 9 -6.00 -0.21 -47.85
N ALA A 10 -6.76 -0.68 -46.86
CA ALA A 10 -6.23 -1.37 -45.69
C ALA A 10 -5.84 -2.83 -46.05
N PRO A 11 -4.71 -3.37 -45.57
CA PRO A 11 -4.33 -4.75 -45.83
C PRO A 11 -5.03 -5.72 -44.87
N LYS A 12 -5.67 -6.74 -45.45
CA LYS A 12 -6.21 -7.93 -44.76
C LYS A 12 -5.09 -8.78 -44.17
N ARG A 13 -5.16 -9.14 -42.89
CA ARG A 13 -4.44 -10.28 -42.31
C ARG A 13 -5.33 -11.06 -41.34
N LYS A 14 -5.71 -12.25 -41.82
CA LYS A 14 -6.02 -13.56 -41.20
C LYS A 14 -6.57 -13.61 -39.76
N ALA A 15 -7.67 -14.37 -39.62
CA ALA A 15 -8.25 -14.84 -38.37
C ALA A 15 -7.62 -16.18 -37.90
N ALA A 16 -7.45 -16.34 -36.58
CA ALA A 16 -7.39 -17.58 -35.78
C ALA A 16 -7.29 -17.18 -34.27
N PRO A 17 -7.57 -18.05 -33.28
CA PRO A 17 -8.89 -18.23 -32.67
C PRO A 17 -8.99 -17.72 -31.22
N LEU A 18 -10.24 -17.70 -30.72
CA LEU A 18 -10.62 -17.48 -29.32
C LEU A 18 -9.92 -18.48 -28.39
N GLU A 19 -9.11 -17.98 -27.46
CA GLU A 19 -8.63 -18.72 -26.29
C GLU A 19 -9.21 -18.06 -25.04
N GLU A 20 -10.31 -18.65 -24.54
CA GLU A 20 -10.76 -18.46 -23.17
C GLU A 20 -9.73 -19.05 -22.22
N GLY A 21 -8.91 -18.19 -21.62
CA GLY A 21 -7.93 -18.57 -20.61
C GLY A 21 -7.96 -17.58 -19.47
N SER A 22 -8.92 -17.75 -18.56
CA SER A 22 -8.95 -17.09 -17.26
C SER A 22 -7.67 -17.43 -16.49
N HIS A 23 -6.64 -16.60 -16.62
CA HIS A 23 -5.50 -16.59 -15.73
C HIS A 23 -5.64 -15.35 -14.86
N LYS A 24 -6.36 -15.54 -13.74
CA LYS A 24 -6.23 -14.66 -12.57
C LYS A 24 -4.75 -14.51 -12.29
N LYS A 25 -4.21 -13.30 -12.50
CA LYS A 25 -2.89 -12.93 -12.00
C LYS A 25 -2.89 -13.19 -10.49
N PRO A 26 -2.05 -14.09 -9.95
CA PRO A 26 -2.03 -14.34 -8.52
C PRO A 26 -1.71 -13.02 -7.81
N ILE A 27 -2.48 -12.73 -6.77
CA ILE A 27 -2.20 -11.68 -5.80
C ILE A 27 -0.76 -11.92 -5.32
N PRO A 28 0.14 -10.91 -5.31
CA PRO A 28 1.46 -11.10 -4.73
C PRO A 28 1.28 -11.39 -3.24
N GLU A 29 1.50 -12.64 -2.87
CA GLU A 29 1.63 -13.07 -1.49
C GLU A 29 2.81 -12.29 -0.88
N PRO A 30 2.65 -11.56 0.23
CA PRO A 30 3.77 -10.93 0.89
C PRO A 30 4.60 -12.03 1.56
N GLU A 31 5.55 -12.56 0.79
CA GLU A 31 6.63 -13.42 1.28
C GLU A 31 7.36 -12.67 2.38
N GLN A 32 7.17 -13.13 3.62
CA GLN A 32 7.96 -12.69 4.76
C GLN A 32 9.19 -13.59 4.81
N PRO A 33 10.41 -13.06 4.65
CA PRO A 33 11.59 -13.89 4.75
C PRO A 33 11.77 -14.34 6.20
N ALA A 34 11.73 -15.66 6.38
CA ALA A 34 12.15 -16.32 7.60
C ALA A 34 13.67 -16.14 7.77
N GLY A 35 14.07 -15.62 8.93
CA GLY A 35 15.39 -15.78 9.56
C GLY A 35 16.62 -15.48 8.71
N SER A 36 17.18 -14.27 8.84
CA SER A 36 18.61 -14.06 8.64
C SER A 36 19.11 -12.97 9.57
N SER A 37 19.83 -13.41 10.61
CA SER A 37 20.75 -12.61 11.40
C SER A 37 21.90 -12.14 10.53
N ALA A 38 21.75 -10.94 9.96
CA ALA A 38 22.81 -10.17 9.34
C ALA A 38 22.61 -8.69 9.72
N ASP A 39 23.72 -7.98 9.83
CA ASP A 39 23.82 -6.55 10.09
C ASP A 39 22.96 -5.73 9.10
N HIS A 40 21.92 -5.07 9.59
CA HIS A 40 21.06 -4.18 8.80
C HIS A 40 21.01 -2.81 9.47
N GLY A 41 21.88 -1.90 9.03
CA GLY A 41 21.76 -0.45 9.26
C GLY A 41 20.53 0.18 8.58
N GLY A 42 19.53 -0.62 8.19
CA GLY A 42 18.22 -0.18 7.73
C GLY A 42 17.19 -0.49 8.81
N GLN A 43 16.48 0.54 9.29
CA GLN A 43 15.46 0.40 10.32
C GLN A 43 14.40 -0.62 9.88
N GLN A 44 14.36 -1.77 10.55
CA GLN A 44 13.31 -2.76 10.38
C GLN A 44 11.99 -2.17 10.90
N PRO A 45 10.85 -2.46 10.24
CA PRO A 45 9.56 -1.98 10.71
C PRO A 45 9.24 -2.57 12.09
N LEU A 46 8.85 -1.72 13.04
CA LEU A 46 8.58 -2.10 14.43
C LEU A 46 7.33 -2.99 14.54
N VAL A 47 6.44 -2.90 13.55
CA VAL A 47 5.20 -3.67 13.48
C VAL A 47 5.16 -4.48 12.20
N ASN A 48 4.80 -5.76 12.31
CA ASN A 48 4.61 -6.62 11.14
C ASN A 48 3.53 -6.04 10.21
N PRO A 49 3.81 -5.82 8.91
CA PRO A 49 2.87 -5.18 7.99
C PRO A 49 1.55 -5.95 7.81
N LYS A 50 1.54 -7.27 8.07
CA LYS A 50 0.30 -8.08 8.06
C LYS A 50 -0.69 -7.69 9.17
N ARG A 51 -0.27 -6.92 10.17
CA ARG A 51 -1.13 -6.38 11.24
C ARG A 51 -1.79 -5.05 10.86
N LEU A 52 -1.41 -4.46 9.74
CA LEU A 52 -1.87 -3.15 9.30
C LEU A 52 -2.92 -3.30 8.21
N GLN A 53 -3.95 -2.45 8.26
CA GLN A 53 -4.92 -2.31 7.20
C GLN A 53 -5.08 -0.83 6.86
N PHE A 54 -4.77 -0.46 5.61
CA PHE A 54 -4.98 0.90 5.13
C PHE A 54 -6.46 1.11 4.79
N LEU A 55 -7.15 1.95 5.57
CA LEU A 55 -8.58 2.21 5.40
C LEU A 55 -8.86 3.27 4.34
N LYS A 56 -8.01 4.31 4.25
CA LYS A 56 -8.20 5.44 3.34
C LYS A 56 -6.85 6.02 2.92
N ALA A 57 -6.69 6.24 1.61
CA ALA A 57 -5.56 6.99 1.07
C ALA A 57 -5.78 8.51 1.20
N GLY A 58 -4.70 9.25 1.39
CA GLY A 58 -4.71 10.70 1.50
C GLY A 58 -3.31 11.28 1.55
N THR A 59 -3.22 12.61 1.45
CA THR A 59 -1.98 13.34 1.72
C THR A 59 -1.87 13.66 3.20
N TYR A 60 -0.68 13.51 3.77
CA TYR A 60 -0.42 13.84 5.16
C TYR A 60 0.00 15.31 5.25
N ALA A 61 -0.66 16.08 6.13
CA ALA A 61 -0.22 17.42 6.49
C ALA A 61 0.91 17.35 7.54
N SER A 62 1.63 18.46 7.73
CA SER A 62 2.52 18.60 8.88
C SER A 62 1.67 18.66 10.15
N GLY A 63 1.81 17.68 11.02
CA GLY A 63 1.00 17.57 12.22
C GLY A 63 1.24 16.28 13.00
N PRO A 64 0.64 16.17 14.20
CA PRO A 64 0.77 14.98 15.03
C PRO A 64 0.14 13.75 14.36
N VAL A 65 0.71 12.57 14.63
CA VAL A 65 0.04 11.31 14.36
C VAL A 65 -0.91 11.01 15.51
N VAL A 66 -2.19 10.80 15.20
CA VAL A 66 -3.22 10.52 16.20
C VAL A 66 -3.53 9.02 16.22
N TYR A 67 -3.31 8.37 17.37
CA TYR A 67 -3.84 7.04 17.67
C TYR A 67 -5.22 7.19 18.29
N TRP A 68 -6.27 6.82 17.54
CA TRP A 68 -7.61 6.71 18.10
C TRP A 68 -7.73 5.38 18.85
N MET A 69 -7.60 5.47 20.17
CA MET A 69 -7.76 4.34 21.09
C MET A 69 -9.26 4.02 21.24
N SER A 70 -9.59 2.74 21.09
CA SER A 70 -10.96 2.24 21.31
C SER A 70 -10.92 0.90 22.05
N ARG A 71 -10.39 -0.15 21.42
CA ARG A 71 -10.32 -1.50 22.00
C ARG A 71 -9.18 -1.70 23.00
N ASP A 72 -7.97 -1.31 22.61
CA ASP A 72 -6.74 -1.61 23.35
C ASP A 72 -6.35 -0.46 24.29
N GLN A 73 -7.03 -0.38 25.44
CA GLN A 73 -6.78 0.63 26.49
C GLN A 73 -5.53 0.33 27.33
N ARG A 74 -4.40 0.17 26.67
CA ARG A 74 -3.09 -0.05 27.29
C ARG A 74 -2.00 0.71 26.52
N VAL A 75 -0.95 1.10 27.24
CA VAL A 75 0.23 1.75 26.66
C VAL A 75 1.25 0.70 26.23
N ASP A 76 1.55 -0.25 27.12
CA ASP A 76 2.48 -1.33 26.84
C ASP A 76 1.89 -2.38 25.89
N ASP A 77 2.73 -3.01 25.08
CA ASP A 77 2.37 -4.09 24.14
C ASP A 77 1.16 -3.75 23.25
N ASN A 78 1.08 -2.50 22.82
CA ASN A 78 0.03 -2.01 21.94
C ASN A 78 0.59 -1.78 20.52
N TRP A 79 0.35 -2.76 19.62
CA TRP A 79 0.81 -2.69 18.23
C TRP A 79 0.33 -1.45 17.47
N ALA A 80 -0.89 -0.97 17.76
CA ALA A 80 -1.42 0.22 17.10
C ALA A 80 -0.67 1.48 17.56
N LEU A 81 -0.33 1.57 18.85
CA LEU A 81 0.47 2.67 19.39
C LEU A 81 1.93 2.61 18.89
N LEU A 82 2.55 1.42 18.85
CA LEU A 82 3.90 1.24 18.30
C LEU A 82 3.96 1.69 16.83
N TYR A 83 2.94 1.37 16.04
CA TYR A 83 2.87 1.84 14.66
C TYR A 83 2.70 3.36 14.58
N ALA A 84 1.87 3.97 15.43
CA ALA A 84 1.71 5.42 15.46
C ALA A 84 3.04 6.14 15.78
N LEU A 85 3.83 5.61 16.73
CA LEU A 85 5.17 6.10 17.07
C LEU A 85 6.15 5.99 15.91
N GLU A 86 6.15 4.84 15.21
CA GLU A 86 6.99 4.66 14.03
C GLU A 86 6.65 5.69 12.93
N GLN A 87 5.36 5.93 12.68
CA GLN A 87 4.92 6.91 11.67
C GLN A 87 5.29 8.34 12.06
N ALA A 88 5.18 8.68 13.34
CA ALA A 88 5.56 9.99 13.85
C ALA A 88 7.08 10.21 13.81
N ALA A 89 7.87 9.17 14.10
CA ALA A 89 9.32 9.22 13.98
C ALA A 89 9.78 9.49 12.53
N LYS A 90 9.11 8.89 11.53
CA LYS A 90 9.40 9.13 10.10
C LYS A 90 9.16 10.58 9.67
N SER A 91 8.20 11.27 10.27
CA SER A 91 7.86 12.66 9.96
C SER A 91 8.43 13.67 10.96
N GLY A 92 9.15 13.23 11.99
CA GLY A 92 9.63 14.09 13.07
C GLY A 92 8.50 14.77 13.86
N ALA A 93 7.32 14.16 13.89
CA ALA A 93 6.12 14.71 14.54
C ALA A 93 5.88 14.08 15.92
N PRO A 94 5.09 14.73 16.80
CA PRO A 94 4.62 14.11 18.03
C PRO A 94 3.50 13.09 17.77
N VAL A 95 3.26 12.19 18.74
CA VAL A 95 2.09 11.30 18.79
C VAL A 95 1.10 11.83 19.83
N ALA A 96 -0.19 11.81 19.49
CA ALA A 96 -1.27 12.03 20.44
C ALA A 96 -2.21 10.82 20.48
N VAL A 97 -2.78 10.54 21.66
CA VAL A 97 -3.79 9.50 21.84
C VAL A 97 -5.14 10.15 22.07
N ALA A 98 -6.15 9.74 21.31
CA ALA A 98 -7.54 10.19 21.47
C ALA A 98 -8.43 9.00 21.85
N PHE A 99 -9.33 9.22 22.79
CA PHE A 99 -10.33 8.25 23.21
C PHE A 99 -11.70 8.92 23.24
N ASN A 100 -12.75 8.21 22.81
CA ASN A 100 -14.12 8.67 22.86
C ASN A 100 -14.91 7.85 23.89
N LEU A 101 -15.62 8.52 24.79
CA LEU A 101 -16.35 7.93 25.93
C LEU A 101 -17.79 7.57 25.58
#